data_AF-A0A161MJR9-F1
#
_entry.id   AF-A0A161MJR9-F1
#
_cell.length_a   1.000
_cell.length_b   1.000
_cell.length_c   1.000
_cell.angle_alpha   90.00
_cell.angle_beta   90.00
_cell.angle_gamma   90.00
#
_symmetry.space_group_name_H-M   'P 1'
#
loop_
_entity.id
_entity.type
_entity.pdbx_description
1 polymer ?
#
loop_
_entity_poly.entity_id
_entity_poly.type
_entity_poly.pdbx_seq_one_letter_code
_entity_poly.pdbx_strand_id
1 'polypeptide(L)'
;PVNSEPVPNMLSYTRKAVAGEDCRVPQFTVNEEELFSPPEIDLRKLMDLEKGIPNSDPGDAGILWRCNFDRFHQDLRDEIMVEAIRRRFDNEAATLMDILLQLMYERTDAWATSSNPVPFVAIRDSLEKKKWPHLSQYLDQYIKVIEEDSCNFIRRSGEGS
;
A
#
# COMPACT_ATOMS: atom_id res chain seq x y z
N PRO A 1 -14.38 -9.50 -16.43
CA PRO A 1 -13.15 -9.30 -15.63
C PRO A 1 -13.05 -7.83 -15.20
N VAL A 2 -13.63 -7.51 -14.06
CA VAL A 2 -13.54 -6.17 -13.47
C VAL A 2 -12.15 -6.03 -12.89
N ASN A 3 -11.33 -5.15 -13.47
CA ASN A 3 -10.10 -4.67 -12.85
C ASN A 3 -10.48 -3.93 -11.58
N SER A 4 -10.38 -4.61 -10.44
CA SER A 4 -10.42 -3.99 -9.12
C SER A 4 -9.07 -3.30 -8.91
N GLU A 5 -9.06 -1.97 -8.98
CA GLU A 5 -7.94 -1.17 -8.48
C GLU A 5 -7.71 -1.52 -6.99
N PRO A 6 -6.45 -1.56 -6.51
CA PRO A 6 -6.18 -1.83 -5.12
C PRO A 6 -6.74 -0.68 -4.29
N VAL A 7 -7.82 -0.96 -3.55
CA VAL A 7 -8.44 0.00 -2.64
C VAL A 7 -7.39 0.39 -1.57
N PRO A 8 -7.18 1.68 -1.28
CA PRO A 8 -6.21 2.09 -0.27
C PRO A 8 -6.62 1.56 1.11
N ASN A 9 -5.86 0.58 1.63
CA ASN A 9 -6.11 -0.08 2.91
C ASN A 9 -5.79 0.82 4.12
N MET A 10 -6.62 1.83 4.35
CA MET A 10 -6.48 2.82 5.43
C MET A 10 -6.97 2.32 6.80
N LEU A 11 -7.74 1.23 6.84
CA LEU A 11 -8.44 0.76 8.02
C LEU A 11 -8.05 -0.69 8.33
N SER A 12 -7.57 -0.94 9.56
CA SER A 12 -7.33 -2.30 10.05
C SER A 12 -8.43 -2.71 11.05
N TYR A 13 -8.79 -3.99 11.05
CA TYR A 13 -9.87 -4.55 11.86
C TYR A 13 -9.34 -5.60 12.86
N THR A 14 -9.98 -5.72 14.02
CA THR A 14 -9.69 -6.74 15.04
C THR A 14 -10.98 -7.42 15.51
N ARG A 15 -11.14 -8.73 15.29
CA ARG A 15 -12.32 -9.51 15.74
C ARG A 15 -12.20 -9.99 17.19
N LYS A 16 -13.37 -10.20 17.79
CA LYS A 16 -13.63 -10.60 19.17
C LYS A 16 -12.74 -11.73 19.71
N ALA A 17 -12.45 -11.61 21.01
CA ALA A 17 -11.77 -12.57 21.85
C ALA A 17 -12.32 -14.00 21.74
N VAL A 18 -11.41 -14.98 21.61
CA VAL A 18 -11.68 -16.36 21.99
C VAL A 18 -11.64 -16.40 23.52
N ALA A 19 -12.76 -16.75 24.15
CA ALA A 19 -12.80 -16.95 25.59
C ALA A 19 -12.00 -18.22 25.91
N GLY A 20 -10.73 -18.06 26.29
CA GLY A 20 -10.01 -19.10 27.01
C GLY A 20 -10.72 -19.34 28.34
N GLU A 21 -11.06 -20.59 28.63
CA GLU A 21 -11.50 -21.02 29.94
C GLU A 21 -10.48 -20.50 31.00
N ASP A 22 -10.96 -19.80 32.03
CA ASP A 22 -10.23 -19.26 33.19
C ASP A 22 -9.55 -17.86 33.17
N CYS A 23 -9.86 -16.94 32.25
CA CYS A 23 -9.37 -15.55 32.37
C CYS A 23 -10.49 -14.51 32.64
N ARG A 24 -10.34 -13.70 33.70
CA ARG A 24 -11.28 -12.61 34.08
C ARG A 24 -11.34 -11.46 33.07
N VAL A 25 -10.40 -11.39 32.12
CA VAL A 25 -10.31 -10.34 31.10
C VAL A 25 -10.33 -11.00 29.72
N PRO A 26 -11.19 -10.54 28.79
CA PRO A 26 -11.18 -11.02 27.41
C PRO A 26 -9.80 -10.81 26.76
N GLN A 27 -9.24 -11.86 26.16
CA GLN A 27 -8.01 -11.76 25.39
C GLN A 27 -8.34 -11.49 23.92
N PHE A 28 -7.92 -10.34 23.42
CA PHE A 28 -8.06 -10.00 22.01
C PHE A 28 -6.82 -10.46 21.24
N THR A 29 -7.05 -11.16 20.14
CA THR A 29 -6.00 -11.61 19.21
C THR A 29 -6.25 -10.98 17.86
N VAL A 30 -5.18 -10.57 17.19
CA VAL A 30 -5.27 -10.08 15.80
C VAL A 30 -5.32 -11.31 14.90
N ASN A 31 -6.30 -11.35 14.00
CA ASN A 31 -6.33 -12.30 12.90
C ASN A 31 -5.81 -11.59 11.65
N GLU A 32 -4.68 -12.03 11.10
CA GLU A 32 -4.04 -11.41 9.94
C GLU A 32 -4.82 -11.65 8.63
N GLU A 33 -5.54 -12.77 8.52
CA GLU A 33 -6.32 -13.11 7.31
C GLU A 33 -7.57 -12.23 7.14
N GLU A 34 -8.13 -11.76 8.26
CA GLU A 34 -9.27 -10.85 8.29
C GLU A 34 -8.82 -9.37 8.31
N LEU A 35 -7.51 -9.11 8.32
CA LEU A 35 -6.99 -7.75 8.30
C LEU A 35 -7.26 -7.15 6.90
N PHE A 36 -7.93 -6.00 6.87
CA PHE A 36 -8.30 -5.29 5.65
C PHE A 36 -9.41 -5.92 4.81
N SER A 37 -10.08 -6.98 5.28
CA SER A 37 -11.28 -7.49 4.62
C SER A 37 -12.51 -6.67 5.06
N PRO A 38 -13.26 -6.07 4.12
CA PRO A 38 -14.48 -5.37 4.47
C PRO A 38 -15.56 -6.40 4.88
N PRO A 39 -16.37 -6.12 5.91
CA PRO A 39 -17.49 -6.97 6.26
C PRO A 39 -18.59 -6.88 5.21
N GLU A 40 -19.39 -7.95 5.12
CA GLU A 40 -20.62 -7.93 4.34
C GLU A 40 -21.70 -7.15 5.11
N ILE A 41 -22.00 -5.96 4.62
CA ILE A 41 -22.99 -5.07 5.23
C ILE A 41 -24.33 -5.19 4.50
N ASP A 42 -25.40 -5.52 5.24
CA ASP A 42 -26.76 -5.48 4.73
C ASP A 42 -27.29 -4.04 4.74
N LEU A 43 -27.27 -3.41 3.57
CA LEU A 43 -27.70 -2.02 3.39
C LEU A 43 -29.16 -1.79 3.80
N ARG A 44 -30.06 -2.78 3.65
CA ARG A 44 -31.47 -2.62 4.05
C ARG A 44 -31.58 -2.50 5.56
N LYS A 45 -30.87 -3.38 6.26
CA LYS A 45 -30.81 -3.38 7.72
C LYS A 45 -30.12 -2.12 8.27
N LEU A 46 -29.11 -1.61 7.57
CA LEU A 46 -28.47 -0.34 7.91
C LEU A 46 -29.46 0.83 7.81
N MET A 47 -30.26 0.88 6.74
CA MET A 47 -31.31 1.91 6.57
C MET A 47 -32.43 1.79 7.61
N ASP A 48 -32.77 0.57 8.02
CA ASP A 48 -33.75 0.35 9.09
C ASP A 48 -33.22 0.83 10.45
N LEU A 49 -31.91 0.68 10.69
CA LEU A 49 -31.24 1.23 11.87
C LEU A 49 -31.22 2.76 11.85
N GLU A 50 -30.96 3.39 10.70
CA GLU A 50 -31.00 4.85 10.51
C GLU A 50 -32.41 5.40 10.83
N LYS A 51 -33.46 4.67 10.46
CA LYS A 51 -34.86 5.01 10.75
C LYS A 51 -35.30 4.69 12.18
N GLY A 52 -34.42 4.13 13.01
CA GLY A 52 -34.70 3.81 14.41
C GLY A 52 -35.52 2.54 14.64
N ILE A 53 -35.55 1.61 13.67
CA ILE A 53 -36.20 0.31 13.83
C ILE A 53 -35.28 -0.58 14.71
N PRO A 54 -35.75 -1.06 15.88
CA PRO A 54 -34.93 -1.84 16.80
C PRO A 54 -34.63 -3.25 16.26
N ASN A 55 -33.51 -3.85 16.70
CA ASN A 55 -33.04 -5.20 16.35
C ASN A 55 -32.58 -5.43 14.89
N SER A 56 -32.20 -4.37 14.18
CA SER A 56 -31.52 -4.52 12.90
C SER A 56 -30.00 -4.67 13.12
N ASP A 57 -29.43 -5.82 12.73
CA ASP A 57 -27.97 -6.03 12.72
C ASP A 57 -27.48 -5.91 11.27
N PRO A 58 -26.75 -4.84 10.91
CA PRO A 58 -26.25 -4.63 9.56
C PRO A 58 -25.08 -5.56 9.18
N GLY A 59 -24.57 -6.39 10.10
CA GLY A 59 -23.55 -7.40 9.81
C GLY A 59 -22.13 -7.03 10.26
N ASP A 60 -21.96 -5.88 10.91
CA ASP A 60 -20.68 -5.41 11.46
C ASP A 60 -20.62 -5.47 13.01
N ALA A 61 -21.58 -6.14 13.65
CA ALA A 61 -21.61 -6.27 15.10
C ALA A 61 -20.34 -6.95 15.63
N GLY A 62 -19.61 -6.24 16.50
CA GLY A 62 -18.34 -6.69 17.06
C GLY A 62 -17.12 -6.40 16.18
N ILE A 63 -17.31 -5.63 15.10
CA ILE A 63 -16.24 -5.16 14.23
C ILE A 63 -15.72 -3.80 14.70
N LEU A 64 -14.44 -3.72 15.09
CA LEU A 64 -13.80 -2.49 15.56
C LEU A 64 -12.69 -2.05 14.60
N TRP A 65 -12.84 -0.86 14.04
CA TRP A 65 -11.88 -0.26 13.13
C TRP A 65 -10.86 0.60 13.87
N ARG A 66 -9.61 0.53 13.45
CA ARG A 66 -8.55 1.45 13.89
C ARG A 66 -7.80 2.03 12.70
N CYS A 67 -7.25 3.23 12.91
CA CYS A 67 -6.36 3.86 11.94
C CYS A 67 -5.10 3.00 11.73
N ASN A 68 -4.72 2.81 10.47
CA ASN A 68 -3.48 2.13 10.12
C ASN A 68 -2.32 3.15 10.03
N PHE A 69 -1.63 3.37 11.15
CA PHE A 69 -0.48 4.28 11.18
C PHE A 69 0.71 3.80 10.35
N ASP A 70 0.86 2.49 10.15
CA ASP A 70 1.94 1.96 9.31
C ASP A 70 1.79 2.39 7.86
N ARG A 71 0.54 2.45 7.35
CA ARG A 71 0.27 3.00 6.01
C ARG A 71 0.53 4.48 5.94
N PHE A 72 0.12 5.24 6.96
CA PHE A 72 0.45 6.66 7.03
C PHE A 72 1.96 6.92 7.01
N HIS A 73 2.75 6.15 7.75
CA HIS A 73 4.22 6.28 7.73
C HIS A 73 4.84 5.90 6.37
N GLN A 74 4.27 4.91 5.68
CA GLN A 74 4.70 4.55 4.32
C GLN A 74 4.42 5.69 3.34
N ASP A 75 3.20 6.22 3.34
CA ASP A 75 2.82 7.32 2.44
C ASP A 75 3.68 8.56 2.69
N LEU A 76 3.92 8.90 3.96
CA LEU A 76 4.79 10.01 4.34
C LEU A 76 6.23 9.79 3.87
N ARG A 77 6.78 8.59 4.05
CA ARG A 77 8.12 8.24 3.56
C ARG A 77 8.20 8.43 2.06
N ASP A 78 7.23 7.92 1.34
CA ASP A 78 7.19 7.95 -0.11
C ASP A 78 7.09 9.39 -0.63
N GLU A 79 6.25 10.23 -0.01
CA GLU A 79 6.17 11.67 -0.33
C GLU A 79 7.53 12.37 -0.14
N ILE A 80 8.20 12.10 0.98
CA ILE A 80 9.54 12.66 1.26
C ILE A 80 10.55 12.20 0.21
N MET A 81 10.53 10.92 -0.18
CA MET A 81 11.46 10.35 -1.17
C MET A 81 11.23 10.92 -2.56
N VAL A 82 9.97 10.99 -3.01
CA VAL A 82 9.60 11.57 -4.31
C VAL A 82 9.99 13.04 -4.38
N GLU A 83 9.74 13.80 -3.31
CA GLU A 83 10.08 15.22 -3.26
C GLU A 83 11.60 15.45 -3.19
N ALA A 84 12.35 14.59 -2.51
CA ALA A 84 13.81 14.63 -2.50
C ALA A 84 14.40 14.42 -3.90
N ILE A 85 13.89 13.44 -4.65
CA ILE A 85 14.28 13.20 -6.05
C ILE A 85 13.88 14.38 -6.94
N ARG A 86 12.67 14.92 -6.78
CA ARG A 86 12.18 16.06 -7.55
C ARG A 86 13.08 17.28 -7.44
N ARG A 87 13.53 17.61 -6.23
CA ARG A 87 14.41 18.76 -5.95
C ARG A 87 15.83 18.56 -6.47
N ARG A 88 16.28 17.30 -6.53
CA ARG A 88 17.67 16.98 -6.87
C ARG A 88 17.89 16.78 -8.37
N PHE A 89 16.92 16.21 -9.06
CA PHE A 89 17.00 15.91 -10.49
C PHE A 89 15.99 16.74 -11.27
N ASP A 90 14.76 16.25 -11.41
CA ASP A 90 13.66 16.91 -12.08
C ASP A 90 12.31 16.23 -11.75
N ASN A 91 11.24 16.72 -12.38
CA ASN A 91 9.89 16.17 -12.21
C ASN A 91 9.72 14.78 -12.83
N GLU A 92 10.48 14.45 -13.87
CA GLU A 92 10.40 13.16 -14.56
C GLU A 92 11.05 12.06 -13.71
N ALA A 93 12.21 12.32 -13.12
CA ALA A 93 12.88 11.44 -12.15
C ALA A 93 12.00 11.22 -10.91
N ALA A 94 11.28 12.24 -10.45
CA ALA A 94 10.33 12.09 -9.35
C ALA A 94 9.20 11.12 -9.70
N THR A 95 8.73 11.17 -10.95
CA THR A 95 7.70 10.26 -11.47
C THR A 95 8.24 8.83 -11.60
N LEU A 96 9.50 8.67 -12.00
CA LEU A 96 10.18 7.37 -11.97
C LEU A 96 10.25 6.80 -10.55
N MET A 97 10.58 7.63 -9.56
CA MET A 97 10.63 7.21 -8.15
C MET A 97 9.25 6.78 -7.64
N ASP A 98 8.18 7.50 -7.99
CA ASP A 98 6.80 7.12 -7.66
C ASP A 98 6.44 5.74 -8.22
N ILE A 99 6.82 5.45 -9.48
CA ILE A 99 6.59 4.14 -10.10
C ILE A 99 7.40 3.04 -9.41
N LEU A 100 8.66 3.33 -9.04
CA LEU A 100 9.49 2.37 -8.31
C LEU A 100 8.88 2.00 -6.96
N LEU A 101 8.42 3.00 -6.20
CA LEU A 101 7.77 2.79 -4.90
C LEU A 101 6.46 1.99 -5.03
N GLN A 102 5.65 2.27 -6.07
CA GLN A 102 4.45 1.49 -6.37
C GLN A 102 4.77 0.02 -6.66
N LEU A 103 5.80 -0.25 -7.47
CA LEU A 103 6.23 -1.62 -7.76
C LEU A 103 6.83 -2.34 -6.55
N MET A 104 7.37 -1.59 -5.57
CA MET A 104 7.87 -2.15 -4.33
C MET A 104 6.74 -2.65 -3.42
N TYR A 105 5.58 -1.99 -3.41
CA TYR A 105 4.45 -2.38 -2.55
C TYR A 105 3.89 -3.77 -2.85
N GLU A 106 4.02 -4.23 -4.09
CA GLU A 106 3.58 -5.58 -4.48
C GLU A 106 4.53 -6.68 -3.99
N ARG A 107 5.76 -6.33 -3.62
CA ARG A 107 6.86 -7.29 -3.53
C ARG A 107 7.65 -7.24 -2.25
N THR A 108 7.52 -6.18 -1.46
CA THR A 108 8.40 -5.92 -0.32
C THR A 108 7.58 -5.59 0.92
N ASP A 109 8.01 -6.13 2.06
CA ASP A 109 7.56 -5.66 3.36
C ASP A 109 7.84 -4.17 3.55
N ALA A 110 6.86 -3.47 4.13
CA ALA A 110 6.87 -2.01 4.26
C ALA A 110 8.09 -1.44 4.99
N TRP A 111 8.64 -2.19 5.95
CA TRP A 111 9.75 -1.76 6.81
C TRP A 111 11.07 -2.50 6.49
N ALA A 112 11.15 -3.18 5.35
CA ALA A 112 12.40 -3.80 4.91
C ALA A 112 13.47 -2.72 4.65
N THR A 113 14.72 -3.00 5.03
CA THR A 113 15.85 -2.06 4.86
C THR A 113 16.19 -1.81 3.39
N SER A 114 15.96 -2.81 2.54
CA SER A 114 16.11 -2.72 1.09
C SER A 114 14.89 -3.35 0.43
N SER A 115 14.49 -2.83 -0.72
CA SER A 115 13.44 -3.44 -1.51
C SER A 115 13.88 -4.70 -2.22
N ASN A 116 12.90 -5.53 -2.60
CA ASN A 116 13.16 -6.57 -3.56
C ASN A 116 13.51 -5.96 -4.92
N PRO A 117 14.48 -6.53 -5.68
CA PRO A 117 14.88 -6.00 -6.97
C PRO A 117 13.70 -5.84 -7.91
N VAL A 118 13.56 -4.66 -8.50
CA VAL A 118 12.53 -4.37 -9.49
C VAL A 118 13.09 -4.65 -10.89
N PRO A 119 12.53 -5.61 -11.65
CA PRO A 119 12.94 -5.86 -13.03
C PRO A 119 12.66 -4.64 -13.90
N PHE A 120 13.63 -4.30 -14.75
CA PHE A 120 13.54 -3.18 -15.66
C PHE A 120 12.29 -3.23 -16.58
N VAL A 121 11.90 -4.44 -17.00
CA VAL A 121 10.69 -4.66 -17.82
C VAL A 121 9.43 -4.19 -17.10
N ALA A 122 9.31 -4.45 -15.79
CA ALA A 122 8.14 -4.03 -15.02
C ALA A 122 8.03 -2.49 -14.91
N ILE A 123 9.17 -1.80 -14.88
CA ILE A 123 9.23 -0.33 -14.88
C ILE A 123 8.74 0.20 -16.23
N ARG A 124 9.21 -0.38 -17.35
CA ARG A 124 8.74 0.00 -18.70
C ARG A 124 7.26 -0.23 -18.89
N ASP A 125 6.75 -1.40 -18.50
CA ASP A 125 5.33 -1.73 -18.61
C ASP A 125 4.46 -0.74 -17.81
N SER A 126 4.93 -0.32 -16.63
CA SER A 126 4.22 0.66 -15.79
C SER A 126 4.22 2.06 -16.41
N LEU A 127 5.32 2.47 -17.05
CA LEU A 127 5.42 3.73 -17.78
C LEU A 127 4.52 3.77 -19.02
N GLU A 128 4.45 2.66 -19.76
CA GLU A 128 3.56 2.53 -20.92
C GLU A 128 2.09 2.65 -20.52
N LYS A 129 1.69 2.01 -19.40
CA LYS A 129 0.34 2.13 -18.84
C LYS A 129 -0.01 3.57 -18.46
N LYS A 130 0.93 4.30 -17.83
CA LYS A 130 0.72 5.71 -17.44
C LYS A 130 0.86 6.70 -18.62
N LYS A 131 1.27 6.26 -19.81
CA LYS A 131 1.43 7.07 -21.04
C LYS A 131 2.37 8.28 -20.87
N TRP A 132 3.56 8.06 -20.30
CA TRP A 132 4.62 9.09 -20.20
C TRP A 132 5.72 8.87 -21.25
N PRO A 133 5.58 9.42 -22.47
CA PRO A 133 6.48 9.12 -23.58
C PRO A 133 7.91 9.63 -23.36
N HIS A 134 8.06 10.79 -22.72
CA HIS A 134 9.38 11.39 -22.48
C HIS A 134 10.24 10.54 -21.53
N LEU A 135 9.68 10.18 -20.37
CA LEU A 135 10.37 9.32 -19.40
C LEU A 135 10.63 7.91 -19.96
N SER A 136 9.71 7.36 -20.76
CA SER A 136 9.90 6.05 -21.40
C SER A 136 11.06 6.03 -22.39
N GLN A 137 11.26 7.12 -23.16
CA GLN A 137 12.34 7.23 -24.12
C GLN A 137 13.73 7.32 -23.46
N TYR A 138 13.83 7.99 -22.32
CA TYR A 138 15.11 8.27 -21.62
C TYR A 138 15.28 7.49 -20.32
N LEU A 139 14.49 6.43 -20.11
CA LEU A 139 14.46 5.66 -18.85
C LEU A 139 15.85 5.18 -18.42
N ASP A 140 16.61 4.57 -19.32
CA ASP A 140 17.97 4.08 -19.05
C ASP A 140 18.90 5.21 -18.58
N GLN A 141 18.76 6.40 -19.15
CA GLN A 141 19.56 7.57 -18.79
C GLN A 141 19.19 8.07 -17.39
N TYR A 142 17.89 8.18 -17.09
CA TYR A 142 17.41 8.56 -15.77
C TYR A 142 17.86 7.60 -14.68
N ILE A 143 17.72 6.27 -14.90
CA ILE A 143 18.18 5.27 -13.95
C ILE A 143 19.69 5.39 -13.72
N LYS A 144 20.48 5.52 -14.78
CA LYS A 144 21.93 5.66 -14.66
C LYS A 144 22.33 6.90 -13.86
N VAL A 145 21.70 8.05 -14.13
CA VAL A 145 21.99 9.31 -13.43
C VAL A 145 21.62 9.24 -11.94
N ILE A 146 20.49 8.61 -11.59
CA ILE A 146 20.09 8.44 -10.19
C ILE A 146 20.98 7.42 -9.47
N GLU A 147 21.43 6.37 -10.17
CA GLU A 147 22.36 5.35 -9.65
C GLU A 147 23.75 5.93 -9.35
N GLU A 148 24.28 6.79 -10.23
CA GLU A 148 25.60 7.42 -10.07
C GLU A 148 25.62 8.54 -9.00
N ASP A 149 24.45 8.96 -8.51
CA ASP A 149 24.35 10.01 -7.52
C ASP A 149 24.82 9.58 -6.12
N SER A 150 25.50 10.50 -5.43
CA SER A 150 26.04 10.28 -4.09
C SER A 150 25.02 9.82 -3.02
N CYS A 151 23.72 10.09 -3.20
CA CYS A 151 22.69 9.69 -2.24
C CYS A 151 22.33 8.21 -2.30
N ASN A 152 22.73 7.49 -3.36
CA ASN A 152 22.49 6.04 -3.47
C ASN A 152 21.00 5.65 -3.28
N PHE A 153 20.06 6.44 -3.81
CA PHE A 153 18.63 6.15 -3.71
C PHE A 153 18.24 4.82 -4.36
N ILE A 154 18.92 4.46 -5.45
CA ILE A 154 18.76 3.20 -6.16
C ILE A 154 20.12 2.55 -6.39
N ARG A 155 20.15 1.22 -6.47
CA ARG A 155 21.34 0.44 -6.83
C ARG A 155 20.95 -0.72 -7.72
N ARG A 156 21.76 -1.00 -8.74
CA ARG A 156 21.58 -2.20 -9.56
C ARG A 156 21.94 -3.45 -8.76
N SER A 157 21.02 -4.40 -8.74
CA SER A 157 21.18 -5.70 -8.07
C SER A 157 21.06 -6.81 -9.10
N GLY A 158 22.14 -7.57 -9.29
CA GLY A 158 22.23 -8.68 -10.26
C GLY A 158 22.55 -8.21 -11.68
N GLU A 159 23.72 -8.60 -12.18
CA GLU A 159 23.92 -8.70 -13.64
C GLU A 159 23.31 -10.03 -14.06
N GLY A 160 22.20 -9.99 -14.80
CA GLY A 160 21.65 -11.19 -15.41
C GLY A 160 22.70 -11.80 -16.33
N SER A 161 23.32 -12.91 -15.89
CA SER A 161 24.10 -13.81 -16.74
C SER A 161 23.16 -14.74 -17.49
#